data_AF-D8KXK7-F1
#
_entry.id   AF-D8KXK7-F1
#
_cell.length_a   1.000
_cell.length_b   1.000
_cell.length_c   1.000
_cell.angle_alpha   90.00
_cell.angle_beta   90.00
_cell.angle_gamma   90.00
#
_symmetry.space_group_name_H-M   'P 1'
#
loop_
_entity.id
_entity.type
_entity.pdbx_description
1 polymer ?
#
loop_
_entity_poly.entity_id
_entity_poly.type
_entity_poly.pdbx_seq_one_letter_code
_entity_poly.pdbx_strand_id
1 'polypeptide(L)'
;KVGIVGRVASIEYDPNRNAYICLINYVDGEKRYVLHTRGIEVGNVVTSGPEASVSNGNALPLTKIPLGTTIHNIELKPGKGGQLVRAAGAAAKVLAKEGNLATLRLPSGEIRLIPQNCLASVGRVGNADTNSEGLGKAGSKRWLGRRPKVRGAAMNPVDHPHGGG
;
A
#
# COMPACT_ATOMS: atom_id res chain seq x y z
N LYS A 1 1.74 7.30 -14.75
CA LYS A 1 1.82 8.22 -15.92
C LYS A 1 2.07 9.60 -15.38
N VAL A 2 3.03 10.33 -15.94
CA VAL A 2 3.39 11.67 -15.44
C VAL A 2 2.57 12.71 -16.20
N GLY A 3 1.93 13.63 -15.50
CA GLY A 3 1.23 14.79 -16.05
C GLY A 3 -0.15 14.53 -16.64
N ILE A 4 -0.59 13.28 -16.76
CA ILE A 4 -1.89 12.95 -17.36
C ILE A 4 -2.93 12.77 -16.27
N VAL A 5 -4.00 13.56 -16.38
CA VAL A 5 -5.15 13.53 -15.48
C VAL A 5 -5.98 12.27 -15.74
N GLY A 6 -6.41 11.61 -14.66
CA GLY A 6 -7.32 10.48 -14.72
C GLY A 6 -8.50 10.65 -13.78
N ARG A 7 -9.63 10.04 -14.15
CA ARG A 7 -10.85 10.02 -13.32
C ARG A 7 -11.08 8.61 -12.78
N VAL A 8 -11.44 8.52 -11.51
CA VAL A 8 -11.82 7.25 -10.88
C VAL A 8 -13.15 6.78 -11.47
N ALA A 9 -13.14 5.65 -12.16
CA ALA A 9 -14.30 5.08 -12.82
C ALA A 9 -15.08 4.11 -11.91
N SER A 10 -14.36 3.30 -11.15
CA SER A 10 -14.93 2.30 -10.24
C SER A 10 -13.94 1.98 -9.12
N ILE A 11 -14.47 1.49 -8.01
CA ILE A 11 -13.71 0.90 -6.90
C ILE A 11 -14.06 -0.58 -6.87
N GLU A 12 -13.05 -1.44 -7.01
CA GLU A 12 -13.22 -2.87 -7.26
C GLU A 12 -12.49 -3.70 -6.19
N TYR A 13 -13.06 -4.87 -5.91
CA TYR A 13 -12.42 -5.90 -5.11
C TYR A 13 -11.32 -6.59 -5.91
N ASP A 14 -10.15 -6.82 -5.30
CA ASP A 14 -9.11 -7.67 -5.86
C ASP A 14 -8.80 -8.84 -4.91
N PRO A 15 -8.92 -10.10 -5.36
CA PRO A 15 -8.65 -11.27 -4.52
C PRO A 15 -7.16 -11.47 -4.19
N ASN A 16 -6.24 -10.83 -4.93
CA ASN A 16 -4.80 -11.02 -4.77
C ASN A 16 -4.16 -10.10 -3.73
N ARG A 17 -4.92 -9.16 -3.17
CA ARG A 17 -4.45 -8.23 -2.12
C ARG A 17 -5.58 -7.93 -1.15
N ASN A 18 -5.22 -7.36 0.00
CA ASN A 18 -6.21 -6.97 1.01
C ASN A 18 -6.84 -5.60 0.73
N ALA A 19 -6.17 -4.73 -0.03
CA ALA A 19 -6.67 -3.41 -0.39
C ALA A 19 -7.59 -3.45 -1.62
N TYR A 20 -8.59 -2.57 -1.67
CA TYR A 20 -9.35 -2.34 -2.91
C TYR A 20 -8.49 -1.66 -3.97
N ILE A 21 -8.93 -1.74 -5.22
CA ILE A 21 -8.31 -1.04 -6.34
C ILE A 21 -9.30 -0.09 -7.00
N CYS A 22 -8.77 1.00 -7.54
CA CYS A 22 -9.53 1.93 -8.36
C CYS A 22 -9.20 1.70 -9.82
N LEU A 23 -10.21 1.59 -10.67
CA LEU A 23 -10.04 1.73 -12.11
C LEU A 23 -9.97 3.22 -12.44
N ILE A 24 -8.88 3.65 -13.06
CA ILE A 24 -8.66 5.03 -13.49
C ILE A 24 -8.78 5.09 -15.01
N ASN A 25 -9.68 5.94 -15.51
CA ASN A 25 -9.78 6.31 -16.91
C ASN A 25 -9.00 7.60 -17.13
N TYR A 26 -7.90 7.53 -17.88
CA TYR A 26 -7.10 8.70 -18.24
C TYR A 26 -7.73 9.45 -19.41
N VAL A 27 -7.44 10.76 -19.50
CA VAL A 27 -7.92 11.61 -20.60
C VAL A 27 -7.44 11.12 -21.98
N ASP A 28 -6.30 10.43 -22.04
CA ASP A 28 -5.77 9.83 -23.26
C ASP A 28 -6.45 8.51 -23.67
N GLY A 29 -7.49 8.08 -22.96
CA GLY A 29 -8.27 6.87 -23.24
C GLY A 29 -7.69 5.59 -22.64
N GLU A 30 -6.49 5.61 -22.07
CA GLU A 30 -5.93 4.44 -21.40
C GLU A 30 -6.60 4.23 -20.03
N LYS A 31 -6.76 2.97 -19.65
CA LYS A 31 -7.30 2.59 -18.34
C LYS A 31 -6.23 1.86 -17.53
N ARG A 32 -6.08 2.21 -16.25
CA ARG A 32 -5.16 1.50 -15.34
C ARG A 32 -5.76 1.33 -13.97
N TYR A 33 -5.29 0.30 -13.29
CA TYR A 33 -5.59 0.09 -11.89
C TYR A 33 -4.57 0.77 -10.97
N VAL A 34 -5.08 1.39 -9.91
CA VAL A 34 -4.29 2.00 -8.83
C VAL A 34 -4.83 1.50 -7.49
N LEU A 35 -3.99 1.45 -6.46
CA LEU A 35 -4.45 1.13 -5.10
C LEU A 35 -5.48 2.17 -4.63
N HIS A 36 -6.58 1.70 -4.04
CA HIS A 36 -7.56 2.59 -3.44
C HIS A 36 -6.94 3.33 -2.26
N THR A 37 -7.09 4.65 -2.27
CA THR A 37 -6.72 5.53 -1.15
C THR A 37 -7.98 5.88 -0.38
N ARG A 38 -7.90 5.85 0.96
CA ARG A 38 -9.02 6.20 1.84
C ARG A 38 -9.54 7.61 1.52
N GLY A 39 -10.86 7.72 1.34
CA GLY A 39 -11.55 8.98 1.05
C GLY A 39 -11.62 9.34 -0.44
N ILE A 40 -11.12 8.48 -1.34
CA ILE A 40 -11.39 8.61 -2.77
C ILE A 40 -12.71 7.92 -3.10
N GLU A 41 -13.55 8.64 -3.84
CA GLU A 41 -14.83 8.17 -4.37
C GLU A 41 -14.80 8.08 -5.89
N VAL A 42 -15.82 7.44 -6.45
CA VAL A 42 -16.00 7.36 -7.91
C VAL A 42 -16.24 8.77 -8.45
N GLY A 43 -15.53 9.12 -9.50
CA GLY A 43 -15.62 10.42 -10.15
C GLY A 43 -14.55 11.43 -9.70
N ASN A 44 -13.80 11.16 -8.62
CA ASN A 44 -12.65 11.98 -8.24
C ASN A 44 -11.58 11.99 -9.33
N VAL A 45 -10.84 13.09 -9.38
CA VAL A 45 -9.72 13.30 -10.30
C VAL A 45 -8.41 12.99 -9.59
N VAL A 46 -7.57 12.19 -10.22
CA VAL A 46 -6.24 11.81 -9.74
C VAL A 46 -5.19 12.11 -10.81
N THR A 47 -4.05 12.62 -10.37
CA THR A 47 -2.94 12.98 -11.24
C THR A 47 -1.63 12.51 -10.60
N SER A 48 -0.65 12.17 -11.45
CA SER A 48 0.68 11.82 -10.98
C SER A 48 1.73 12.69 -11.65
N GLY A 49 2.72 13.15 -10.90
CA GLY A 49 3.84 13.95 -11.39
C GLY A 49 4.31 15.01 -10.41
N PRO A 50 5.42 15.72 -10.73
CA PRO A 50 5.95 16.79 -9.87
C PRO A 50 5.01 17.99 -9.71
N GLU A 51 4.17 18.25 -10.71
CA GLU A 51 3.20 19.35 -10.75
C GLU A 51 1.82 18.97 -10.20
N ALA A 52 1.64 17.73 -9.73
CA ALA A 52 0.37 17.33 -9.14
C ALA A 52 0.14 18.04 -7.80
N SER A 53 -1.12 18.29 -7.44
CA SER A 53 -1.45 18.84 -6.13
C SER A 53 -1.27 17.79 -5.03
N VAL A 54 -0.97 18.24 -3.81
CA VAL A 54 -0.86 17.38 -2.62
C VAL A 54 -2.26 17.02 -2.11
N SER A 55 -3.00 16.22 -2.87
CA SER A 55 -4.32 15.71 -2.52
C SER A 55 -4.32 14.18 -2.49
N ASN A 56 -5.25 13.59 -1.73
CA ASN A 56 -5.37 12.14 -1.63
C ASN A 56 -5.50 11.49 -3.01
N GLY A 57 -4.73 10.43 -3.26
CA GLY A 57 -4.71 9.71 -4.53
C GLY A 57 -3.69 10.19 -5.55
N ASN A 58 -3.19 11.42 -5.41
CA ASN A 58 -2.14 11.91 -6.30
C ASN A 58 -0.79 11.30 -5.93
N ALA A 59 0.02 11.04 -6.96
CA ALA A 59 1.36 10.49 -6.78
C ALA A 59 2.43 11.50 -7.18
N LEU A 60 3.26 11.89 -6.21
CA LEU A 60 4.31 12.90 -6.36
C LEU A 60 5.66 12.34 -5.94
N PRO A 61 6.77 12.90 -6.43
CA PRO A 61 8.08 12.63 -5.86
C PRO A 61 8.16 13.11 -4.42
N LEU A 62 8.90 12.41 -3.56
CA LEU A 62 9.09 12.79 -2.16
C LEU A 62 9.66 14.21 -2.01
N THR A 63 10.43 14.72 -2.99
CA THR A 63 10.89 16.12 -3.04
C THR A 63 9.74 17.12 -2.87
N LYS A 64 8.59 16.90 -3.51
CA LYS A 64 7.45 17.83 -3.53
C LYS A 64 6.44 17.61 -2.41
N ILE A 65 6.48 16.47 -1.74
CA ILE A 65 5.51 16.10 -0.70
C ILE A 65 5.84 16.80 0.64
N PRO A 66 4.97 17.63 1.23
CA PRO A 66 5.25 18.34 2.48
C PRO A 66 5.60 17.41 3.66
N LEU A 67 6.38 17.92 4.61
CA LEU A 67 6.68 17.20 5.85
C LEU A 67 5.39 16.95 6.64
N GLY A 68 5.33 15.82 7.34
CA GLY A 68 4.18 15.41 8.15
C GLY A 68 3.00 14.84 7.36
N THR A 69 3.04 14.86 6.03
CA THR A 69 2.01 14.24 5.21
C THR A 69 1.99 12.72 5.35
N THR A 70 0.80 12.16 5.21
CA THR A 70 0.59 10.71 5.19
C THR A 70 0.69 10.23 3.75
N ILE A 71 1.49 9.20 3.51
CA ILE A 71 1.75 8.66 2.18
C ILE A 71 1.68 7.13 2.17
N HIS A 72 1.47 6.56 0.99
CA HIS A 72 1.45 5.12 0.74
C HIS A 72 2.03 4.81 -0.66
N ASN A 73 2.18 3.52 -0.97
CA ASN A 73 2.70 3.02 -2.25
C ASN A 73 4.03 3.67 -2.65
N ILE A 74 5.05 3.52 -1.80
CA ILE A 74 6.31 4.25 -1.86
C ILE A 74 7.34 3.41 -2.63
N GLU A 75 8.07 4.04 -3.55
CA GLU A 75 9.21 3.40 -4.22
C GLU A 75 10.41 3.28 -3.27
N LEU A 76 11.15 2.16 -3.36
CA LEU A 76 12.41 2.00 -2.63
C LEU A 76 13.60 2.62 -3.39
N LYS A 77 13.53 2.55 -4.72
CA LYS A 77 14.47 3.16 -5.65
C LYS A 77 13.69 3.89 -6.73
N PRO A 78 14.14 5.05 -7.22
CA PRO A 78 13.43 5.80 -8.24
C PRO A 78 13.11 4.93 -9.47
N GLY A 79 11.84 4.91 -9.89
CA GLY A 79 11.40 4.19 -11.09
C GLY A 79 11.27 2.67 -10.95
N LYS A 80 11.49 2.10 -9.76
CA LYS A 80 11.24 0.66 -9.50
C LYS A 80 9.78 0.36 -9.10
N GLY A 81 8.91 1.37 -9.09
CA GLY A 81 7.51 1.23 -8.70
C GLY A 81 7.33 1.12 -7.18
N GLY A 82 6.09 1.30 -6.74
CA GLY A 82 5.74 1.26 -5.33
C GLY A 82 5.91 -0.15 -4.75
N GLN A 83 6.79 -0.27 -3.76
CA GLN A 83 7.11 -1.54 -3.10
C GLN A 83 6.69 -1.52 -1.63
N LEU A 84 6.80 -0.37 -0.98
CA LEU A 84 6.50 -0.20 0.44
C LEU A 84 5.08 0.34 0.65
N VAL A 85 4.48 -0.04 1.78
CA VAL A 85 3.21 0.54 2.28
C VAL A 85 2.06 0.37 1.29
N ARG A 86 1.75 -0.89 0.96
CA ARG A 86 0.66 -1.26 0.02
C ARG A 86 -0.48 -2.04 0.65
N ALA A 87 -0.30 -2.49 1.89
CA ALA A 87 -1.32 -3.25 2.60
C ALA A 87 -2.51 -2.37 2.96
N ALA A 88 -3.70 -2.98 3.03
CA ALA A 88 -4.93 -2.34 3.49
C ALA A 88 -4.72 -1.57 4.82
N GLY A 89 -5.21 -0.33 4.88
CA GLY A 89 -5.04 0.56 6.02
C GLY A 89 -3.61 1.09 6.28
N ALA A 90 -2.59 0.66 5.52
CA ALA A 90 -1.22 1.06 5.75
C ALA A 90 -0.95 2.51 5.33
N ALA A 91 -0.07 3.17 6.07
CA ALA A 91 0.41 4.51 5.82
C ALA A 91 1.83 4.68 6.38
N ALA A 92 2.62 5.54 5.74
CA ALA A 92 3.84 6.10 6.28
C ALA A 92 3.69 7.61 6.45
N LYS A 93 4.60 8.20 7.22
CA LYS A 93 4.68 9.64 7.42
C LYS A 93 6.05 10.17 7.01
N VAL A 94 6.07 11.28 6.28
CA VAL A 94 7.31 12.00 5.96
C VAL A 94 7.75 12.77 7.21
N LEU A 95 8.93 12.47 7.75
CA LEU A 95 9.45 13.11 8.95
C LEU A 95 10.37 14.29 8.63
N ALA A 96 11.37 14.04 7.80
CA ALA A 96 12.40 15.02 7.46
C ALA A 96 12.85 14.83 6.01
N LYS A 97 13.51 15.86 5.47
CA LYS A 97 14.14 15.84 4.15
C LYS A 97 15.50 16.51 4.28
N GLU A 98 16.54 15.75 4.01
CA GLU A 98 17.93 16.19 4.14
C GLU A 98 18.72 15.80 2.89
N GLY A 99 19.33 16.79 2.25
CA GLY A 99 20.07 16.60 1.00
C GLY A 99 19.21 15.89 -0.06
N ASN A 100 19.67 14.71 -0.50
CA ASN A 100 19.01 13.88 -1.52
C ASN A 100 18.12 12.76 -0.93
N LEU A 101 17.98 12.69 0.40
CA LEU A 101 17.22 11.64 1.10
C LEU A 101 16.03 12.24 1.86
N ALA A 102 14.96 11.45 1.97
CA ALA A 102 13.80 11.71 2.81
C ALA A 102 13.74 10.66 3.92
N THR A 103 13.51 11.11 5.14
CA THR A 103 13.32 10.28 6.31
C THR A 103 11.84 9.95 6.47
N LEU A 104 11.48 8.68 6.35
CA LEU A 104 10.10 8.21 6.44
C LEU A 104 9.93 7.31 7.67
N ARG A 105 8.80 7.46 8.35
CA ARG A 105 8.33 6.50 9.35
C ARG A 105 7.42 5.48 8.68
N LEU A 106 7.87 4.23 8.62
CA LEU A 106 7.14 3.10 8.04
C LEU A 106 6.04 2.61 8.99
N PRO A 107 5.03 1.86 8.49
CA PRO A 107 3.98 1.27 9.33
C PRO A 107 4.53 0.26 10.36
N SER A 108 5.71 -0.32 10.12
CA SER A 108 6.43 -1.16 11.10
C SER A 108 6.98 -0.37 12.30
N GLY A 109 6.97 0.97 12.24
CA GLY A 109 7.65 1.84 13.21
C GLY A 109 9.10 2.14 12.83
N GLU A 110 9.67 1.42 11.86
CA GLU A 110 11.02 1.66 11.35
C GLU A 110 11.14 3.07 10.75
N ILE A 111 12.22 3.76 11.08
CA ILE A 111 12.61 5.02 10.45
C ILE A 111 13.63 4.69 9.36
N ARG A 112 13.30 5.05 8.12
CA ARG A 112 14.11 4.68 6.96
C ARG A 112 14.37 5.88 6.04
N LEU A 113 15.59 5.94 5.52
CA LEU A 113 16.00 6.92 4.52
C LEU A 113 15.67 6.39 3.11
N ILE A 114 14.99 7.20 2.31
CA ILE A 114 14.62 6.88 0.92
C ILE A 114 15.02 8.06 0.02
N PRO A 115 15.57 7.83 -1.20
CA PRO A 115 15.88 8.91 -2.13
C PRO A 115 14.67 9.82 -2.41
N GLN A 116 14.85 11.13 -2.37
CA GLN A 116 13.75 12.08 -2.56
C GLN A 116 13.09 12.02 -3.95
N ASN A 117 13.81 11.47 -4.94
CA ASN A 117 13.29 11.27 -6.30
C ASN A 117 12.31 10.08 -6.40
N CYS A 118 12.15 9.29 -5.34
CA CYS A 118 11.17 8.20 -5.31
C CYS A 118 9.73 8.76 -5.34
N LEU A 119 8.86 8.09 -6.08
CA LEU A 119 7.43 8.41 -6.10
C LEU A 119 6.73 7.85 -4.85
N ALA A 120 5.75 8.59 -4.36
CA ALA A 120 4.83 8.15 -3.33
C ALA A 120 3.43 8.71 -3.61
N SER A 121 2.40 7.97 -3.22
CA SER A 121 1.00 8.38 -3.33
C SER A 121 0.53 9.02 -2.03
N VAL A 122 -0.14 10.16 -2.09
CA VAL A 122 -0.62 10.88 -0.92
C VAL A 122 -1.87 10.21 -0.36
N GLY A 123 -1.92 10.08 0.96
CA GLY A 123 -3.00 9.46 1.71
C GLY A 123 -2.64 8.09 2.28
N ARG A 124 -3.65 7.41 2.84
CA ARG A 124 -3.56 6.06 3.42
C ARG A 124 -4.25 5.06 2.50
N VAL A 125 -3.74 3.83 2.42
CA VAL A 125 -4.44 2.75 1.70
C VAL A 125 -5.82 2.52 2.32
N GLY A 126 -6.83 2.30 1.47
CA GLY A 126 -8.19 2.01 1.90
C GLY A 126 -8.34 0.67 2.63
N ASN A 127 -9.59 0.32 2.93
CA ASN A 127 -9.98 -0.94 3.58
C ASN A 127 -9.29 -1.16 4.95
N ALA A 128 -9.31 -0.16 5.83
CA ALA A 128 -8.59 -0.24 7.12
C ALA A 128 -9.16 -1.32 8.06
N ASP A 129 -10.43 -1.68 7.90
CA ASP A 129 -11.15 -2.57 8.81
C ASP A 129 -10.92 -4.07 8.50
N THR A 130 -10.21 -4.41 7.41
CA THR A 130 -9.90 -5.81 7.06
C THR A 130 -9.24 -6.58 8.19
N ASN A 131 -8.46 -5.91 9.04
CA ASN A 131 -7.76 -6.57 10.14
C ASN A 131 -8.70 -6.94 11.30
N SER A 132 -9.89 -6.36 11.36
CA SER A 132 -10.92 -6.64 12.36
C SER A 132 -11.84 -7.78 11.93
N GLU A 133 -11.78 -8.22 10.67
CA GLU A 133 -12.66 -9.26 10.12
C GLU A 133 -12.27 -10.67 10.60
N GLY A 134 -13.21 -11.34 11.27
CA GLY A 134 -13.06 -12.73 11.68
C GLY A 134 -13.46 -13.71 10.58
N LEU A 135 -12.65 -14.75 10.35
CA LEU A 135 -12.94 -15.79 9.34
C LEU A 135 -14.11 -16.73 9.71
N GLY A 136 -14.57 -16.70 10.96
CA GLY A 136 -15.76 -17.41 11.49
C GLY A 136 -15.62 -18.94 11.61
N LYS A 137 -15.07 -19.62 10.61
CA LYS A 137 -14.92 -21.08 10.56
C LYS A 137 -13.55 -21.51 10.04
N ALA A 138 -13.14 -22.73 10.39
CA ALA A 138 -11.87 -23.29 9.94
C ALA A 138 -11.77 -23.41 8.41
N GLY A 139 -12.89 -23.76 7.74
CA GLY A 139 -12.95 -23.92 6.28
C GLY A 139 -12.64 -22.64 5.50
N SER A 140 -12.96 -21.46 6.03
CA SER A 140 -12.69 -20.18 5.36
C SER A 140 -11.19 -19.96 5.14
N LYS A 141 -10.33 -20.44 6.05
CA LYS A 141 -8.86 -20.40 5.87
C LYS A 141 -8.41 -21.22 4.66
N ARG A 142 -9.12 -22.30 4.34
CA ARG A 142 -8.80 -23.18 3.20
C ARG A 142 -9.11 -22.52 1.86
N TRP A 143 -10.18 -21.72 1.78
CA TRP A 143 -10.54 -20.94 0.59
C TRP A 143 -9.46 -19.91 0.24
N LEU A 144 -8.77 -19.37 1.25
CA LEU A 144 -7.62 -18.46 1.08
C LEU A 144 -6.30 -19.21 0.74
N GLY A 145 -6.36 -20.50 0.42
CA GLY A 145 -5.18 -21.31 0.09
C GLY A 145 -4.28 -21.67 1.28
N ARG A 146 -4.67 -21.34 2.53
CA ARG A 146 -3.87 -21.65 3.72
C ARG A 146 -4.17 -23.06 4.22
N ARG A 147 -3.13 -23.91 4.28
CA ARG A 147 -3.21 -25.28 4.84
C ARG A 147 -3.13 -25.25 6.38
N PRO A 148 -3.69 -26.26 7.08
CA PRO A 148 -3.51 -26.38 8.52
C PRO A 148 -2.03 -26.52 8.88
N LYS A 149 -1.60 -25.83 9.95
CA LYS A 149 -0.24 -25.90 10.50
C LYS A 149 -0.27 -26.62 11.84
N VAL A 150 0.51 -27.68 11.97
CA VAL A 150 0.66 -28.44 13.23
C VAL A 150 1.71 -27.74 14.10
N ARG A 151 1.44 -27.62 15.41
CA ARG A 151 2.39 -27.04 16.37
C ARG A 151 3.52 -28.05 16.63
N GLY A 152 4.74 -27.57 16.81
CA GLY A 152 5.90 -28.42 17.12
C GLY A 152 5.73 -29.30 18.37
N ALA A 153 5.01 -28.80 19.38
CA ALA A 153 4.70 -29.55 20.60
C ALA A 153 3.80 -30.78 20.39
N ALA A 154 3.12 -30.89 19.25
CA ALA A 154 2.32 -32.06 18.89
C ALA A 154 3.07 -33.01 17.94
N MET A 155 4.38 -32.79 17.75
CA MET A 155 5.26 -33.60 16.91
C MET A 155 6.21 -34.44 17.77
N ASN A 156 7.00 -35.32 17.15
CA ASN A 156 7.99 -36.15 17.86
C ASN A 156 9.34 -35.42 18.00
N PRO A 157 10.25 -35.88 18.90
CA PRO A 157 11.59 -35.28 19.05
C PRO A 157 12.40 -35.21 17.75
N VAL A 158 12.18 -36.15 16.83
CA VAL A 158 12.84 -36.19 15.52
C VAL A 158 12.34 -35.10 14.57
N ASP A 159 11.10 -34.64 14.76
CA ASP A 159 10.42 -33.72 13.84
C ASP A 159 10.56 -32.24 14.27
N HIS A 160 10.63 -31.97 15.57
CA HIS A 160 10.70 -30.60 16.10
C HIS A 160 11.44 -30.54 17.45
N PRO A 161 12.21 -29.47 17.73
CA PRO A 161 12.89 -29.27 19.02
C PRO A 161 11.99 -29.23 20.27
N HIS A 162 10.67 -29.14 20.08
CA HIS A 162 9.69 -29.12 21.17
C HIS A 162 8.83 -30.40 21.15
N GLY A 163 9.21 -31.37 20.32
CA GLY A 163 8.48 -32.61 20.14
C GLY A 163 8.95 -33.67 21.12
N GLY A 164 8.02 -34.51 21.56
CA GLY A 164 8.22 -35.39 22.72
C GLY A 164 8.18 -34.63 24.05
N GLY A 165 7.72 -35.32 25.09
CA GLY A 165 7.42 -34.75 26.41
C GLY A 165 8.56 -33.93 27.00
#